data_AF-A0A430QHD0-F1
#
_entry.id   AF-A0A430QHD0-F1
#
_cell.length_a   1.000
_cell.length_b   1.000
_cell.length_c   1.000
_cell.angle_alpha   90.00
_cell.angle_beta   90.00
_cell.angle_gamma   90.00
#
_symmetry.space_group_name_H-M   'P 1'
#
loop_
_entity.id
_entity.type
_entity.pdbx_description
1 polymer ?
#
loop_
_entity_poly.entity_id
_entity_poly.type
_entity_poly.pdbx_seq_one_letter_code
_entity_poly.pdbx_strand_id
1 'polypeptide(L)'
;METVTLAVNYTGHPFMESLIENKPMLISLIVAVLGIVILPFGSFADALQLVHLDYDLRIMFFKVLAFDFIASFLIDRVLVFIFGRVKQKSL
;
A
#
# COMPACT_ATOMS: atom_id res chain seq x y z
N MET A 1 3.20 -0.28 -6.24
CA MET A 1 4.44 -0.07 -5.48
C MET A 1 4.39 1.21 -4.64
N GLU A 2 4.25 2.41 -5.20
CA GLU A 2 4.20 3.68 -4.42
C GLU A 2 3.22 3.70 -3.24
N THR A 3 1.99 3.20 -3.44
CA THR A 3 0.97 3.12 -2.37
C THR A 3 1.36 2.17 -1.25
N VAL A 4 1.98 1.04 -1.59
CA VAL A 4 2.50 0.05 -0.64
C VAL A 4 3.72 0.63 0.08
N THR A 5 4.63 1.30 -0.62
CA THR A 5 5.79 1.96 -0.04
C THR A 5 5.38 3.00 0.99
N LEU A 6 4.40 3.84 0.65
CA LEU A 6 3.87 4.85 1.57
C LEU A 6 3.21 4.19 2.78
N ALA A 7 2.39 3.16 2.58
CA ALA A 7 1.70 2.48 3.67
C ALA A 7 2.63 1.72 4.62
N VAL A 8 3.66 1.06 4.08
CA VAL A 8 4.62 0.24 4.86
C VAL A 8 5.61 1.12 5.61
N ASN A 9 6.14 2.18 4.98
CA ASN A 9 7.19 3.02 5.59
C ASN A 9 6.65 4.13 6.50
N TYR A 10 5.33 4.37 6.51
CA TYR A 10 4.77 5.41 7.37
C TYR A 10 4.92 5.03 8.85
N THR A 11 5.96 5.59 9.45
CA THR A 11 6.35 5.34 10.83
C THR A 11 5.74 6.47 11.65
N GLY A 12 4.60 6.20 12.30
CA GLY A 12 3.89 7.17 13.13
C GLY A 12 4.71 7.63 14.36
N HIS A 13 4.06 7.78 15.51
CA HIS A 13 4.73 8.30 16.71
C HIS A 13 6.01 7.51 17.05
N PRO A 14 7.09 8.18 17.51
CA PRO A 14 7.16 9.57 17.99
C PRO A 14 7.58 10.63 16.93
N PHE A 15 7.79 10.25 15.67
CA PHE A 15 8.36 11.15 14.66
C PHE A 15 7.33 11.74 13.68
N MET A 16 6.20 11.05 13.47
CA MET A 16 5.07 11.52 12.67
C MET A 16 3.75 11.25 13.39
N GLU A 17 2.69 11.96 13.00
CA GLU A 17 1.33 11.64 13.42
C GLU A 17 0.97 10.20 13.03
N SER A 18 0.01 9.57 13.72
CA SER A 18 -0.51 8.30 13.23
C SER A 18 -1.28 8.49 11.93
N LEU A 19 -1.34 7.44 11.09
CA LEU A 19 -2.11 7.45 9.84
C LEU A 19 -3.57 7.88 10.04
N ILE A 20 -4.14 7.56 11.20
CA ILE A 20 -5.53 7.87 11.55
C ILE A 20 -5.69 9.36 11.93
N GLU A 21 -4.66 9.95 12.53
CA GLU A 21 -4.61 11.37 12.86
C GLU A 21 -4.44 12.22 11.59
N ASN A 22 -3.61 11.76 10.64
CA ASN A 22 -3.43 12.41 9.35
C ASN A 22 -4.54 12.06 8.35
N LYS A 23 -5.73 12.65 8.56
CA LYS A 23 -6.92 12.42 7.73
C LYS A 23 -6.70 12.63 6.22
N PRO A 24 -5.99 13.69 5.76
CA PRO A 24 -5.72 13.86 4.33
C PRO A 24 -4.94 12.69 3.73
N MET A 25 -3.92 12.20 4.44
CA MET A 25 -3.10 11.08 3.99
C MET A 25 -3.87 9.74 4.04
N LEU A 26 -4.72 9.55 5.04
CA LEU A 26 -5.58 8.37 5.11
C LEU A 26 -6.57 8.34 3.92
N ILE A 27 -7.21 9.47 3.63
CA ILE A 27 -8.17 9.58 2.54
C ILE A 27 -7.47 9.34 1.20
N SER A 28 -6.30 9.95 0.97
CA SER A 28 -5.57 9.75 -0.28
C SER A 28 -5.15 8.29 -0.48
N LEU A 29 -4.73 7.61 0.59
CA LEU A 29 -4.41 6.19 0.55
C LEU A 29 -5.65 5.34 0.22
N ILE A 30 -6.79 5.61 0.87
CA ILE A 30 -8.05 4.90 0.60
C ILE A 30 -8.49 5.10 -0.85
N VAL A 31 -8.47 6.33 -1.35
CA VAL A 31 -8.84 6.63 -2.75
C VAL A 31 -7.92 5.89 -3.72
N ALA A 32 -6.61 5.86 -3.46
CA ALA A 32 -5.66 5.15 -4.31
C ALA A 32 -5.93 3.63 -4.30
N VAL A 33 -6.17 3.03 -3.12
CA VAL A 33 -6.51 1.61 -2.99
C VAL A 33 -7.81 1.28 -3.72
N LEU A 34 -8.84 2.11 -3.56
CA LEU A 34 -10.12 1.93 -4.26
C LEU A 34 -9.94 2.01 -5.79
N GLY A 35 -9.16 2.97 -6.29
CA GLY A 35 -8.86 3.07 -7.72
C GLY A 35 -8.19 1.80 -8.24
N ILE A 36 -7.18 1.30 -7.53
CA ILE A 36 -6.47 0.06 -7.88
C ILE A 36 -7.43 -1.15 -7.97
N VAL A 37 -8.44 -1.21 -7.10
CA VAL A 37 -9.41 -2.33 -7.07
C VAL A 37 -10.50 -2.17 -8.13
N ILE A 38 -10.98 -0.94 -8.36
CA ILE A 38 -12.14 -0.68 -9.23
C ILE A 38 -11.74 -0.63 -10.71
N LEU A 39 -10.60 -0.03 -11.05
CA LEU A 39 -10.17 0.16 -12.45
C LEU A 39 -10.06 -1.17 -13.24
N PRO A 40 -9.56 -2.28 -12.68
CA PRO A 40 -9.52 -3.55 -13.38
C PRO A 40 -10.90 -4.09 -13.81
N PHE A 41 -12.00 -3.63 -13.20
CA PHE A 41 -13.36 -4.02 -13.61
C PHE A 41 -13.87 -3.25 -14.82
N GLY A 42 -13.08 -2.35 -15.40
CA GLY A 42 -13.43 -1.58 -16.59
C GLY A 42 -14.14 -0.26 -16.29
N SER A 43 -14.36 0.07 -15.01
CA SER A 43 -14.84 1.39 -14.62
C SER A 43 -13.83 2.45 -15.07
N PHE A 44 -14.30 3.47 -15.78
CA PHE A 44 -13.48 4.54 -16.35
C PHE A 44 -12.46 4.09 -17.41
N ALA A 45 -12.55 2.85 -17.92
CA ALA A 45 -11.57 2.35 -18.89
C ALA A 45 -11.50 3.21 -20.15
N ASP A 46 -12.64 3.63 -20.70
CA ASP A 46 -12.66 4.48 -21.91
C ASP A 46 -12.14 5.90 -21.63
N ALA A 47 -12.49 6.46 -20.48
CA ALA A 47 -12.05 7.80 -20.08
C ALA A 47 -10.53 7.87 -19.81
N LEU A 48 -9.96 6.77 -19.35
CA LEU A 48 -8.53 6.63 -19.02
C LEU A 48 -7.73 5.88 -20.11
N GLN A 49 -8.38 5.52 -21.21
CA GLN A 49 -7.78 4.75 -22.32
C GLN A 49 -7.13 3.44 -21.86
N LEU A 50 -7.75 2.75 -20.91
CA LEU A 50 -7.28 1.48 -20.36
C LEU A 50 -7.75 0.29 -21.20
N VAL A 51 -6.85 -0.66 -21.40
CA VAL A 51 -7.20 -1.96 -21.99
C VAL A 51 -8.08 -2.72 -21.01
N HIS A 52 -9.17 -3.30 -21.53
CA HIS A 52 -10.06 -4.14 -20.74
C HIS A 52 -9.35 -5.43 -20.35
N LEU A 53 -9.36 -5.75 -19.07
CA LEU A 53 -8.72 -6.95 -18.55
C LEU A 53 -9.69 -8.13 -18.60
N ASP A 54 -9.27 -9.20 -19.26
CA ASP A 54 -9.98 -10.49 -19.23
C ASP A 54 -10.03 -11.03 -17.79
N TYR A 55 -10.97 -11.95 -17.53
CA TYR A 55 -11.17 -12.52 -16.20
C TYR A 55 -9.90 -13.13 -15.62
N ASP A 56 -9.15 -13.90 -16.41
CA ASP A 56 -7.92 -14.54 -15.97
C ASP A 56 -6.82 -13.52 -15.67
N LEU A 57 -6.70 -12.47 -16.49
CA LEU A 57 -5.76 -11.38 -16.28
C LEU A 57 -6.10 -10.57 -15.02
N ARG A 58 -7.39 -10.33 -14.74
CA ARG A 58 -7.83 -9.66 -13.50
C ARG A 58 -7.46 -10.49 -12.28
N ILE A 59 -7.68 -11.80 -12.30
CA ILE A 59 -7.27 -12.68 -11.20
C ILE A 59 -5.75 -12.63 -11.02
N MET A 60 -4.99 -12.73 -12.10
CA MET A 60 -3.53 -12.65 -12.06
C MET A 60 -3.07 -11.31 -11.47
N PHE A 61 -3.68 -10.20 -11.90
CA PHE A 61 -3.41 -8.86 -11.39
C PHE A 61 -3.60 -8.79 -9.87
N PHE A 62 -4.74 -9.25 -9.35
CA PHE A 62 -5.00 -9.24 -7.91
C PHE A 62 -4.07 -10.17 -7.12
N LYS A 63 -3.70 -11.32 -7.67
CA LYS A 63 -2.71 -12.23 -7.05
C LYS A 63 -1.35 -11.58 -6.91
N VAL A 64 -0.86 -10.96 -7.99
CA VAL A 64 0.44 -10.26 -7.99
C VAL A 64 0.40 -9.08 -7.02
N LEU A 65 -0.70 -8.34 -6.99
CA LEU A 65 -0.86 -7.20 -6.09
C LEU A 65 -0.86 -7.60 -4.62
N ALA A 66 -1.59 -8.68 -4.28
CA ALA A 66 -1.60 -9.23 -2.93
C ALA A 66 -0.21 -9.75 -2.55
N PHE A 67 0.47 -10.44 -3.47
CA PHE A 67 1.84 -10.92 -3.25
C PHE A 67 2.81 -9.78 -2.99
N ASP A 68 2.79 -8.71 -3.80
CA ASP A 68 3.65 -7.52 -3.65
C ASP A 68 3.47 -6.88 -2.27
N PHE A 69 2.21 -6.68 -1.85
CA PHE A 69 1.88 -6.10 -0.55
C PHE A 69 2.35 -6.98 0.61
N ILE A 70 2.03 -8.28 0.58
CA ILE A 70 2.38 -9.22 1.65
C ILE A 70 3.91 -9.38 1.74
N ALA A 71 4.59 -9.56 0.61
CA ALA A 71 6.04 -9.72 0.57
C ALA A 71 6.74 -8.47 1.11
N SER A 72 6.34 -7.27 0.66
CA SER A 72 6.91 -6.02 1.13
C SER A 72 6.71 -5.81 2.62
N PHE A 73 5.50 -6.09 3.12
CA PHE A 73 5.19 -5.98 4.55
C PHE A 73 5.99 -7.00 5.38
N LEU A 74 6.09 -8.25 4.93
CA LEU A 74 6.84 -9.29 5.65
C LEU A 74 8.33 -8.95 5.71
N ILE A 75 8.91 -8.54 4.58
CA ILE A 75 10.33 -8.15 4.51
C ILE A 75 10.59 -6.98 5.45
N ASP A 76 9.75 -5.94 5.43
CA ASP A 76 9.85 -4.81 6.36
C ASP A 76 9.83 -5.27 7.83
N ARG A 77 8.85 -6.09 8.23
CA ARG A 77 8.75 -6.60 9.60
C ARG A 77 9.93 -7.47 10.00
N VAL A 78 10.45 -8.29 9.09
CA VAL A 78 11.65 -9.11 9.33
C VAL A 78 12.89 -8.22 9.52
N LEU A 79 13.05 -7.18 8.69
CA LEU A 79 14.16 -6.23 8.81
C LEU A 79 14.07 -5.43 10.12
N VAL A 80 12.89 -4.92 10.47
CA VAL A 80 12.67 -4.23 11.76
C VAL A 80 12.90 -5.18 12.94
N PHE A 81 12.53 -6.46 12.83
CA PHE A 81 12.77 -7.43 13.89
C PHE A 81 14.28 -7.74 14.07
N ILE A 82 15.01 -7.90 12.97
CA ILE A 82 16.45 -8.24 13.00
C ILE A 82 17.30 -7.00 13.37
N PHE A 83 17.03 -5.86 12.74
CA PHE A 83 17.87 -4.65 12.82
C PHE A 83 17.28 -3.52 13.67
N GLY A 84 15.96 -3.53 13.93
CA GLY A 84 15.26 -2.44 14.62
C GLY A 84 15.45 -2.38 16.14
N ARG A 85 16.36 -3.17 16.73
CA ARG A 85 16.77 -3.03 18.14
C ARG A 85 17.68 -1.82 18.35
N VAL A 86 17.24 -0.62 17.98
CA VAL A 86 17.88 0.61 18.47
C VAL A 86 17.19 0.94 19.80
N LYS A 87 17.89 0.68 20.91
CA LYS A 87 17.49 1.12 22.25
C LYS A 87 17.21 2.63 22.20
N GLN A 88 15.95 3.04 22.39
CA GLN A 88 15.69 4.43 22.77
C GLN A 88 16.37 4.68 24.11
N LYS A 89 17.37 5.56 24.12
CA LYS A 89 17.87 6.16 25.36
C LYS A 89 16.72 7.00 25.90
N SER A 90 16.13 6.58 27.02
CA SER A 90 15.34 7.47 27.87
C SER A 90 16.26 8.61 28.27
N LEU A 91 15.99 9.82 27.75
CA LEU A 91 16.51 11.06 28.30
C LEU A 91 15.57 11.54 29.40
#